data_AF-C1GA81-F1
#
_entry.id   AF-C1GA81-F1
#
_cell.length_a   1.000
_cell.length_b   1.000
_cell.length_c   1.000
_cell.angle_alpha   90.00
_cell.angle_beta   90.00
_cell.angle_gamma   90.00
#
_symmetry.space_group_name_H-M   'P 1'
#
loop_
_entity.id
_entity.type
_entity.pdbx_description
1 polymer ?
#
loop_
_entity_poly.entity_id
_entity_poly.type
_entity_poly.pdbx_seq_one_letter_code
_entity_poly.pdbx_strand_id
1 'polypeptide(L)'
;MLSKLAGKSLCTARSSVSSLARESIAAHSNPARNIFFSLPHQSPPEHQHPMQPWHTMTHSRKLSSFPPLSTSTFKAQANDFLSFVNASPTPFHAVASASKRLVDAGFKEVKERDSWSSTCKPGGKYYVTRNGSTIIAFAIGQKWKPGNSISMIGAHTDSPCLRIKPVSKRTADGFVQVGVETYGGGLWHTWFDRDLGVAGRVMVRNADESIEAKLVHINRPILRIPTLAIHLERQETFSFNKETHLFPIAGLVAAELARKDKDPKAKEYLEIRSKEKKNNGNSGNNGNDAASNATFSPLKPTMERHHPFLIELIASELSTTPHDIVDFELLLYDTQKACLGGLLDEFIFSARLDNLNMSFCAIMGLINSLAQPGALDKESSIRLVALFDDEEIGSRTAQGAFSNILTAILHRLSVLPAETSASAKAPPPDLSTAYEQSLSTSFLVSADMAHSVHPNYSVKYESDHKPEMNKGPVIKINANAFYATNSPGIVILQESARLAGKNHHDDQAGSTSATSPSSETPLEGVPLQLFVVRNDSSSGSTIGPMLSASLGVRTVDLGNPQLSMHSIREMGGSNDVGYAIRLFESYFEHYTELAGKILVG
;
A
#
# COMPACT_ATOMS: atom_id res chain seq x y z
N MET A 1 3.30 -44.50 7.06
CA MET A 1 2.43 -45.62 7.49
C MET A 1 1.05 -45.06 7.86
N LEU A 2 0.05 -45.95 7.93
CA LEU A 2 -1.27 -45.90 8.59
C LEU A 2 -1.67 -44.62 9.36
N SER A 3 -2.93 -44.17 9.33
CA SER A 3 -4.12 -44.66 8.60
C SER A 3 -5.23 -43.59 8.49
N LYS A 4 -6.11 -43.73 7.50
CA LYS A 4 -7.40 -43.01 7.43
C LYS A 4 -8.42 -43.69 8.34
N LEU A 5 -9.35 -42.93 8.89
CA LEU A 5 -10.68 -43.42 9.25
C LEU A 5 -11.75 -42.45 8.73
N ALA A 6 -12.83 -43.01 8.19
CA ALA A 6 -13.99 -42.27 7.73
C ALA A 6 -15.25 -43.04 8.16
N GLY A 7 -16.24 -42.33 8.72
CA GLY A 7 -17.51 -42.89 9.14
C GLY A 7 -18.67 -42.20 8.43
N LYS A 8 -19.28 -42.87 7.46
CA LYS A 8 -20.64 -42.54 7.00
C LYS A 8 -21.64 -43.43 7.73
N SER A 9 -22.80 -42.87 8.06
CA SER A 9 -24.02 -43.65 8.29
C SER A 9 -25.11 -43.16 7.32
N LEU A 10 -26.14 -43.98 7.08
CA LEU A 10 -27.12 -43.81 6.00
C LEU A 10 -28.50 -44.31 6.47
N CYS A 11 -29.57 -43.73 5.91
CA CYS A 11 -30.95 -44.28 5.90
C CYS A 11 -31.65 -44.37 7.30
N THR A 12 -32.99 -44.44 7.48
CA THR A 12 -34.23 -44.36 6.64
C THR A 12 -35.44 -44.20 7.60
N ALA A 13 -36.70 -43.86 7.26
CA ALA A 13 -37.43 -43.42 6.06
C ALA A 13 -38.84 -42.93 6.46
N ARG A 14 -39.60 -42.31 5.51
CA ARG A 14 -41.10 -42.29 5.44
C ARG A 14 -41.83 -41.49 6.57
N SER A 15 -43.13 -41.16 6.52
CA SER A 15 -44.15 -40.85 5.46
C SER A 15 -45.50 -40.56 6.18
N SER A 16 -46.52 -39.84 5.71
CA SER A 16 -46.81 -38.88 4.61
C SER A 16 -48.29 -38.39 4.82
N VAL A 17 -48.95 -37.71 3.85
CA VAL A 17 -50.42 -37.33 3.88
C VAL A 17 -50.70 -36.18 4.91
N SER A 18 -51.63 -35.20 4.84
CA SER A 18 -52.64 -34.60 3.90
C SER A 18 -53.02 -33.20 4.45
N SER A 19 -53.76 -32.27 3.80
CA SER A 19 -54.05 -31.87 2.40
C SER A 19 -54.93 -30.58 2.45
N LEU A 20 -55.44 -30.08 1.31
CA LEU A 20 -56.35 -28.90 1.16
C LEU A 20 -55.69 -27.53 1.49
N ALA A 21 -56.17 -26.38 1.00
CA ALA A 21 -57.28 -26.11 0.06
C ALA A 21 -56.82 -25.22 -1.12
N ARG A 22 -57.61 -25.19 -2.20
CA ARG A 22 -57.54 -24.14 -3.23
C ARG A 22 -58.51 -23.03 -2.85
N GLU A 23 -58.13 -21.79 -3.08
CA GLU A 23 -59.10 -20.78 -3.50
C GLU A 23 -58.45 -19.79 -4.48
N SER A 24 -59.28 -19.19 -5.33
CA SER A 24 -58.89 -18.30 -6.43
C SER A 24 -60.00 -17.29 -6.60
N ILE A 25 -59.67 -16.02 -6.88
CA ILE A 25 -60.55 -15.14 -7.67
C ILE A 25 -59.80 -13.92 -8.23
N ALA A 26 -60.19 -13.58 -9.46
CA ALA A 26 -60.07 -12.34 -10.21
C ALA A 26 -58.89 -11.37 -9.95
N ALA A 27 -58.11 -11.15 -11.01
CA ALA A 27 -57.43 -9.88 -11.24
C ALA A 27 -58.43 -8.71 -11.40
N HIS A 28 -57.94 -7.48 -11.23
CA HIS A 28 -58.55 -6.28 -11.81
C HIS A 28 -57.47 -5.44 -12.50
N SER A 29 -57.77 -4.99 -13.71
CA SER A 29 -56.86 -4.25 -14.59
C SER A 29 -57.56 -3.02 -15.14
N ASN A 30 -56.94 -1.84 -15.01
CA ASN A 30 -57.20 -0.70 -15.89
C ASN A 30 -55.99 0.25 -15.89
N PRO A 31 -55.79 1.08 -16.93
CA PRO A 31 -54.44 1.45 -17.35
C PRO A 31 -54.15 2.96 -17.38
N ALA A 32 -52.87 3.25 -17.66
CA ALA A 32 -52.33 4.41 -18.38
C ALA A 32 -53.10 5.76 -18.33
N ARG A 33 -52.44 6.77 -17.76
CA ARG A 33 -52.50 8.14 -18.30
C ARG A 33 -51.11 8.66 -18.62
N ASN A 34 -50.80 8.71 -19.91
CA ASN A 34 -49.73 9.56 -20.42
C ASN A 34 -50.13 11.02 -20.18
N ILE A 35 -49.21 11.83 -19.66
CA ILE A 35 -49.30 13.29 -19.71
C ILE A 35 -48.01 13.78 -20.36
N PHE A 36 -48.09 14.10 -21.64
CA PHE A 36 -47.06 14.88 -22.32
C PHE A 36 -47.19 16.34 -21.87
N PHE A 37 -46.08 16.93 -21.40
CA PHE A 37 -45.92 18.37 -21.37
C PHE A 37 -44.77 18.76 -22.30
N SER A 38 -45.11 19.46 -23.38
CA SER A 38 -44.14 20.11 -24.24
C SER A 38 -43.68 21.43 -23.61
N LEU A 39 -42.36 21.60 -23.48
CA LEU A 39 -41.74 22.87 -23.12
C LEU A 39 -40.91 23.37 -24.32
N PRO A 40 -41.00 24.65 -24.69
CA PRO A 40 -40.33 25.18 -25.88
C PRO A 40 -38.82 25.35 -25.69
N HIS A 41 -38.07 25.23 -26.78
CA HIS A 41 -36.66 25.62 -26.84
C HIS A 41 -36.48 27.11 -26.51
N GLN A 42 -35.53 27.43 -25.63
CA GLN A 42 -34.88 28.74 -25.57
C GLN A 42 -33.37 28.54 -25.45
N SER A 43 -32.61 29.19 -26.34
CA SER A 43 -31.15 29.15 -26.35
C SER A 43 -30.59 30.23 -25.42
N PRO A 44 -29.56 29.94 -24.60
CA PRO A 44 -28.81 30.98 -23.90
C PRO A 44 -27.93 31.77 -24.90
N PRO A 45 -27.64 33.07 -24.61
CA PRO A 45 -26.93 33.95 -25.54
C PRO A 45 -25.41 33.73 -25.55
N GLU A 46 -24.77 34.11 -26.65
CA GLU A 46 -23.30 34.17 -26.76
C GLU A 46 -22.74 35.30 -25.87
N HIS A 47 -21.73 34.99 -25.04
CA HIS A 47 -20.86 35.99 -24.43
C HIS A 47 -19.43 35.81 -24.94
N GLN A 48 -19.01 36.70 -25.83
CA GLN A 48 -17.63 36.75 -26.32
C GLN A 48 -16.73 37.42 -25.26
N HIS A 49 -15.67 36.73 -24.85
CA HIS A 49 -14.51 37.34 -24.20
C HIS A 49 -13.22 36.87 -24.91
N PRO A 50 -12.27 37.77 -25.19
CA PRO A 50 -11.08 37.44 -25.98
C PRO A 50 -10.09 36.59 -25.18
N MET A 51 -9.49 35.59 -25.83
CA MET A 51 -8.38 34.82 -25.27
C MET A 51 -7.13 35.71 -25.13
N GLN A 52 -6.48 35.67 -23.98
CA GLN A 52 -5.10 36.13 -23.82
C GLN A 52 -4.14 34.92 -23.76
N PRO A 53 -2.89 35.07 -24.25
CA PRO A 53 -1.95 33.95 -24.34
C PRO A 53 -1.42 33.49 -22.98
N TRP A 54 -1.18 32.18 -22.87
CA TRP A 54 -0.72 31.53 -21.64
C TRP A 54 0.76 31.84 -21.37
N HIS A 55 1.04 32.72 -20.41
CA HIS A 55 2.40 33.00 -19.96
C HIS A 55 2.99 31.84 -19.15
N THR A 56 4.18 31.38 -19.54
CA THR A 56 4.92 30.30 -18.88
C THR A 56 5.48 30.75 -17.52
N MET A 57 4.72 30.57 -16.44
CA MET A 57 5.25 30.74 -15.08
C MET A 57 6.07 29.53 -14.65
N THR A 58 7.40 29.68 -14.67
CA THR A 58 8.27 28.87 -13.82
C THR A 58 8.05 29.25 -12.35
N HIS A 59 8.03 28.25 -11.45
CA HIS A 59 7.82 28.48 -10.02
C HIS A 59 8.89 27.75 -9.20
N SER A 60 10.03 28.42 -9.01
CA SER A 60 10.98 28.06 -7.96
C SER A 60 10.46 28.60 -6.63
N ARG A 61 9.73 27.78 -5.88
CA ARG A 61 9.40 28.08 -4.48
C ARG A 61 10.55 27.60 -3.58
N LYS A 62 11.31 28.53 -3.03
CA LYS A 62 12.12 28.27 -1.83
C LYS A 62 11.17 27.94 -0.68
N LEU A 63 11.51 26.96 0.17
CA LEU A 63 10.78 26.75 1.41
C LEU A 63 11.00 27.95 2.35
N SER A 64 9.91 28.54 2.82
CA SER A 64 9.88 29.46 3.95
C SER A 64 9.59 28.69 5.24
N SER A 65 10.10 29.19 6.37
CA SER A 65 9.87 28.64 7.71
C SER A 65 8.39 28.40 8.04
N PHE A 66 8.09 27.28 8.70
CA PHE A 66 6.73 26.93 9.11
C PHE A 66 6.19 27.87 10.21
N PRO A 67 4.89 28.23 10.17
CA PRO A 67 4.19 28.92 11.27
C PRO A 67 3.78 27.92 12.40
N PRO A 68 3.37 28.42 13.58
CA PRO A 68 2.91 27.56 14.68
C PRO A 68 1.68 26.70 14.30
N LEU A 69 1.59 25.53 14.94
CA LEU A 69 0.71 24.43 14.55
C LEU A 69 -0.75 24.63 14.98
N SER A 70 -1.65 24.70 14.00
CA SER A 70 -3.10 24.73 14.19
C SER A 70 -3.81 23.54 13.56
N THR A 71 -5.13 23.45 13.75
CA THR A 71 -6.00 22.44 13.11
C THR A 71 -5.86 22.39 11.58
N SER A 72 -5.47 23.51 10.95
CA SER A 72 -5.20 23.59 9.51
C SER A 72 -4.07 22.64 9.03
N THR A 73 -3.06 22.39 9.86
CA THR A 73 -1.90 21.57 9.49
C THR A 73 -2.27 20.09 9.35
N PHE A 74 -3.13 19.56 10.22
CA PHE A 74 -3.57 18.16 10.14
C PHE A 74 -4.37 17.89 8.86
N LYS A 75 -5.25 18.81 8.45
CA LYS A 75 -5.93 18.69 7.15
C LYS A 75 -4.97 18.79 5.96
N ALA A 76 -3.88 19.56 6.07
CA ALA A 76 -2.84 19.58 5.04
C ALA A 76 -2.09 18.23 4.95
N GLN A 77 -1.71 17.63 6.09
CA GLN A 77 -1.08 16.31 6.15
C GLN A 77 -2.00 15.20 5.61
N ALA A 78 -3.29 15.25 5.91
CA ALA A 78 -4.29 14.34 5.34
C ALA A 78 -4.38 14.47 3.82
N ASN A 79 -4.38 15.69 3.26
CA ASN A 79 -4.39 15.91 1.80
C ASN A 79 -3.08 15.47 1.12
N ASP A 80 -1.95 15.52 1.82
CA ASP A 80 -0.68 14.99 1.31
C ASP A 80 -0.67 13.44 1.32
N PHE A 81 -1.26 12.80 2.34
CA PHE A 81 -1.55 11.37 2.32
C PHE A 81 -2.46 10.99 1.14
N LEU A 82 -3.55 11.73 0.94
CA LEU A 82 -4.45 11.53 -0.21
C LEU A 82 -3.70 11.65 -1.55
N SER A 83 -2.71 12.54 -1.63
CA SER A 83 -1.86 12.68 -2.83
C SER A 83 -0.92 11.47 -2.99
N PHE A 84 -0.32 10.97 -1.91
CA PHE A 84 0.52 9.77 -1.90
C PHE A 84 -0.24 8.50 -2.30
N VAL A 85 -1.40 8.23 -1.69
CA VAL A 85 -2.18 6.99 -1.92
C VAL A 85 -2.82 6.96 -3.32
N ASN A 86 -3.19 8.13 -3.88
CA ASN A 86 -3.64 8.26 -5.27
C ASN A 86 -2.51 8.05 -6.29
N ALA A 87 -1.27 8.43 -5.94
CA ALA A 87 -0.07 8.14 -6.74
C ALA A 87 0.44 6.70 -6.58
N SER A 88 -0.13 5.94 -5.63
CA SER A 88 0.34 4.60 -5.23
C SER A 88 -0.73 3.52 -5.45
N PRO A 89 -1.10 3.18 -6.70
CA PRO A 89 -2.06 2.10 -6.98
C PRO A 89 -1.53 0.68 -6.70
N THR A 90 -0.21 0.49 -6.55
CA THR A 90 0.44 -0.81 -6.28
C THR A 90 1.65 -0.66 -5.34
N PRO A 91 2.19 -1.75 -4.75
CA PRO A 91 3.43 -1.73 -3.95
C PRO A 91 4.59 -1.04 -4.67
N PHE A 92 4.77 -1.33 -5.96
CA PHE A 92 5.80 -0.72 -6.80
C PHE A 92 5.66 0.82 -6.89
N HIS A 93 4.43 1.33 -6.96
CA HIS A 93 4.15 2.76 -7.01
C HIS A 93 4.23 3.43 -5.62
N ALA A 94 3.93 2.69 -4.55
CA ALA A 94 4.15 3.13 -3.18
C ALA A 94 5.66 3.33 -2.89
N VAL A 95 6.50 2.37 -3.30
CA VAL A 95 7.96 2.50 -3.23
C VAL A 95 8.49 3.64 -4.11
N ALA A 96 7.97 3.82 -5.33
CA ALA A 96 8.37 4.96 -6.17
C ALA A 96 8.00 6.31 -5.51
N SER A 97 6.80 6.41 -4.94
CA SER A 97 6.32 7.61 -4.24
C SER A 97 7.10 7.90 -2.95
N ALA A 98 7.45 6.86 -2.18
CA ALA A 98 8.29 6.98 -0.99
C ALA A 98 9.74 7.36 -1.37
N SER A 99 10.32 6.69 -2.38
CA SER A 99 11.65 6.99 -2.91
C SER A 99 11.75 8.45 -3.36
N LYS A 100 10.74 8.97 -4.07
CA LYS A 100 10.71 10.38 -4.47
C LYS A 100 10.73 11.32 -3.25
N ARG A 101 9.88 11.09 -2.24
CA ARG A 101 9.86 11.92 -1.02
C ARG A 101 11.18 11.90 -0.28
N LEU A 102 11.85 10.75 -0.20
CA LEU A 102 13.18 10.60 0.39
C LEU A 102 14.24 11.36 -0.41
N VAL A 103 14.25 11.26 -1.74
CA VAL A 103 15.17 12.02 -2.62
C VAL A 103 14.93 13.53 -2.52
N ASP A 104 13.67 13.98 -2.51
CA ASP A 104 13.30 15.38 -2.31
C ASP A 104 13.76 15.89 -0.93
N ALA A 105 13.78 15.02 0.09
CA ALA A 105 14.33 15.26 1.43
C ALA A 105 15.86 15.06 1.54
N GLY A 106 16.56 14.86 0.43
CA GLY A 106 18.03 14.73 0.37
C GLY A 106 18.59 13.41 0.89
N PHE A 107 17.85 12.30 0.78
CA PHE A 107 18.39 10.95 0.94
C PHE A 107 19.04 10.46 -0.36
N LYS A 108 20.15 9.72 -0.24
CA LYS A 108 20.84 9.08 -1.38
C LYS A 108 20.43 7.62 -1.54
N GLU A 109 20.08 7.18 -2.74
CA GLU A 109 19.92 5.75 -3.01
C GLU A 109 21.27 5.00 -2.90
N VAL A 110 21.27 3.87 -2.21
CA VAL A 110 22.38 2.90 -2.21
C VAL A 110 21.88 1.57 -2.75
N LYS A 111 22.64 0.95 -3.68
CA LYS A 111 22.26 -0.35 -4.26
C LYS A 111 22.64 -1.46 -3.30
N GLU A 112 21.78 -2.49 -3.20
CA GLU A 112 22.01 -3.62 -2.29
C GLU A 112 23.26 -4.45 -2.69
N ARG A 113 23.59 -4.47 -3.99
CA ARG A 113 24.72 -5.24 -4.55
C ARG A 113 26.10 -4.61 -4.28
N ASP A 114 26.14 -3.32 -3.96
CA ASP A 114 27.39 -2.57 -3.85
C ASP A 114 27.93 -2.61 -2.41
N SER A 115 29.24 -2.39 -2.25
CA SER A 115 29.83 -2.16 -0.92
C SER A 115 29.44 -0.78 -0.38
N TRP A 116 28.99 -0.72 0.86
CA TRP A 116 28.53 0.52 1.49
C TRP A 116 29.61 1.24 2.32
N SER A 117 30.76 0.62 2.59
CA SER A 117 31.77 1.17 3.51
C SER A 117 32.38 2.52 3.08
N SER A 118 32.34 2.82 1.78
CA SER A 118 32.73 4.13 1.21
C SER A 118 31.59 5.14 1.18
N THR A 119 30.33 4.70 1.09
CA THR A 119 29.16 5.55 0.80
C THR A 119 28.34 5.89 2.04
N CYS A 120 28.10 4.93 2.94
CA CYS A 120 27.35 5.14 4.17
C CYS A 120 28.28 5.65 5.27
N LYS A 121 27.93 6.81 5.86
CA LYS A 121 28.72 7.53 6.87
C LYS A 121 27.80 8.13 7.95
N PRO A 122 28.32 8.36 9.18
CA PRO A 122 27.69 9.26 10.15
C PRO A 122 27.30 10.61 9.53
N GLY A 123 26.16 11.15 9.97
CA GLY A 123 25.52 12.34 9.38
C GLY A 123 24.78 12.11 8.06
N GLY A 124 24.94 10.95 7.43
CA GLY A 124 24.36 10.64 6.12
C GLY A 124 22.92 10.11 6.15
N LYS A 125 22.19 10.35 5.07
CA LYS A 125 20.80 9.91 4.83
C LYS A 125 20.72 9.05 3.57
N TYR A 126 20.20 7.82 3.68
CA TYR A 126 20.26 6.82 2.60
C TYR A 126 18.98 5.97 2.51
N TYR A 127 18.72 5.40 1.34
CA TYR A 127 17.70 4.36 1.19
C TYR A 127 18.10 3.27 0.20
N VAL A 128 17.51 2.09 0.34
CA VAL A 128 17.66 0.94 -0.55
C VAL A 128 16.29 0.35 -0.85
N THR A 129 16.11 -0.19 -2.06
CA THR A 129 14.91 -0.92 -2.45
C THR A 129 15.25 -2.37 -2.82
N ARG A 130 14.35 -3.30 -2.50
CA ARG A 130 14.39 -4.70 -2.97
C ARG A 130 13.09 -5.02 -3.70
N ASN A 131 13.20 -5.75 -4.82
CA ASN A 131 12.12 -5.99 -5.78
C ASN A 131 11.45 -4.72 -6.36
N GLY A 132 11.84 -3.51 -5.95
CA GLY A 132 11.11 -2.28 -6.22
C GLY A 132 9.75 -2.19 -5.50
N SER A 133 9.44 -3.10 -4.57
CA SER A 133 8.19 -3.14 -3.79
C SER A 133 8.43 -3.09 -2.27
N THR A 134 9.65 -3.37 -1.81
CA THR A 134 10.11 -3.09 -0.44
C THR A 134 11.15 -1.97 -0.45
N ILE A 135 11.08 -1.06 0.53
CA ILE A 135 12.02 0.04 0.70
C ILE A 135 12.46 0.16 2.17
N ILE A 136 13.76 0.33 2.39
CA ILE A 136 14.33 0.61 3.72
C ILE A 136 15.13 1.92 3.63
N ALA A 137 14.77 2.89 4.44
CA ALA A 137 15.36 4.22 4.49
C ALA A 137 15.94 4.48 5.89
N PHE A 138 17.15 5.06 5.96
CA PHE A 138 17.85 5.26 7.22
C PHE A 138 18.71 6.53 7.24
N ALA A 139 18.82 7.13 8.42
CA ALA A 139 19.68 8.26 8.70
C ALA A 139 20.60 7.93 9.88
N ILE A 140 21.89 8.17 9.71
CA ILE A 140 22.94 7.74 10.64
C ILE A 140 23.36 8.92 11.51
N GLY A 141 23.18 8.82 12.83
CA GLY A 141 23.63 9.86 13.77
C GLY A 141 25.12 10.17 13.64
N GLN A 142 25.51 11.44 13.79
CA GLN A 142 26.92 11.86 13.68
C GLN A 142 27.79 11.20 14.76
N LYS A 143 27.21 10.84 15.91
CA LYS A 143 27.89 10.14 17.01
C LYS A 143 27.65 8.62 16.99
N TRP A 144 27.07 8.08 15.92
CA TRP A 144 26.85 6.65 15.80
C TRP A 144 28.18 5.87 15.74
N LYS A 145 28.20 4.70 16.37
CA LYS A 145 29.32 3.76 16.40
C LYS A 145 28.79 2.32 16.34
N PRO A 146 29.59 1.35 15.86
CA PRO A 146 29.30 -0.08 16.00
C PRO A 146 28.88 -0.44 17.43
N GLY A 147 27.78 -1.19 17.56
CA GLY A 147 27.15 -1.53 18.84
C GLY A 147 26.09 -0.54 19.34
N ASN A 148 25.98 0.67 18.78
CA ASN A 148 24.90 1.60 19.13
C ASN A 148 23.55 1.13 18.56
N SER A 149 22.47 1.56 19.23
CA SER A 149 21.08 1.23 18.93
C SER A 149 20.60 1.71 17.54
N ILE A 150 19.53 1.08 17.07
CA ILE A 150 18.79 1.46 15.87
C ILE A 150 17.32 1.67 16.27
N SER A 151 16.81 2.87 16.05
CA SER A 151 15.39 3.21 16.21
C SER A 151 14.66 2.88 14.92
N MET A 152 13.71 1.96 14.97
CA MET A 152 13.06 1.41 13.77
C MET A 152 11.55 1.63 13.78
N ILE A 153 11.00 1.93 12.60
CA ILE A 153 9.56 1.81 12.31
C ILE A 153 9.39 0.87 11.12
N GLY A 154 8.57 -0.17 11.25
CA GLY A 154 8.19 -1.08 10.18
C GLY A 154 6.74 -0.87 9.74
N ALA A 155 6.44 -0.96 8.46
CA ALA A 155 5.07 -1.00 7.90
C ALA A 155 5.07 -1.79 6.59
N HIS A 156 3.99 -1.79 5.81
CA HIS A 156 3.96 -2.45 4.49
C HIS A 156 3.34 -1.61 3.35
N THR A 157 3.71 -1.97 2.13
CA THR A 157 3.41 -1.29 0.86
C THR A 157 2.30 -1.98 0.07
N ASP A 158 1.89 -3.18 0.49
CA ASP A 158 0.83 -3.98 -0.09
C ASP A 158 -0.50 -3.87 0.66
N SER A 159 -1.54 -4.30 -0.05
CA SER A 159 -2.96 -4.30 0.33
C SER A 159 -3.66 -5.43 -0.45
N PRO A 160 -4.85 -5.89 -0.03
CA PRO A 160 -5.55 -6.95 -0.75
C PRO A 160 -6.03 -6.44 -2.12
N CYS A 161 -5.78 -7.22 -3.18
CA CYS A 161 -6.06 -6.80 -4.54
C CYS A 161 -6.35 -7.96 -5.51
N LEU A 162 -6.86 -7.61 -6.69
CA LEU A 162 -6.98 -8.54 -7.80
C LEU A 162 -5.76 -8.40 -8.73
N ARG A 163 -4.92 -9.43 -8.81
CA ARG A 163 -3.76 -9.49 -9.73
C ARG A 163 -4.16 -10.13 -11.05
N ILE A 164 -3.60 -9.67 -12.17
CA ILE A 164 -3.85 -10.25 -13.50
C ILE A 164 -3.07 -11.57 -13.62
N LYS A 165 -3.77 -12.69 -13.91
CA LYS A 165 -3.14 -14.01 -14.02
C LYS A 165 -2.12 -14.08 -15.17
N PRO A 166 -1.01 -14.84 -15.05
CA PRO A 166 0.00 -15.03 -16.11
C PRO A 166 -0.53 -15.56 -17.45
N VAL A 167 -1.75 -16.12 -17.47
CA VAL A 167 -2.57 -16.33 -18.67
C VAL A 167 -3.99 -15.80 -18.36
N SER A 168 -4.24 -14.53 -18.70
CA SER A 168 -5.50 -13.85 -18.35
C SER A 168 -6.52 -13.79 -19.50
N LYS A 169 -6.21 -14.30 -20.69
CA LYS A 169 -7.13 -14.27 -21.83
C LYS A 169 -8.40 -15.10 -21.59
N ARG A 170 -9.54 -14.45 -21.37
CA ARG A 170 -10.86 -15.08 -21.20
C ARG A 170 -11.91 -14.45 -22.14
N THR A 171 -12.88 -15.25 -22.57
CA THR A 171 -14.05 -14.81 -23.35
C THR A 171 -15.24 -15.67 -22.99
N ALA A 172 -16.38 -15.03 -22.71
CA ALA A 172 -17.67 -15.68 -22.47
C ALA A 172 -18.77 -14.81 -23.07
N ASP A 173 -19.79 -15.42 -23.67
CA ASP A 173 -21.06 -14.77 -24.07
C ASP A 173 -20.90 -13.45 -24.87
N GLY A 174 -19.88 -13.38 -25.73
CA GLY A 174 -19.56 -12.20 -26.56
C GLY A 174 -18.74 -11.11 -25.86
N PHE A 175 -18.40 -11.28 -24.58
CA PHE A 175 -17.53 -10.38 -23.81
C PHE A 175 -16.05 -10.79 -23.85
N VAL A 176 -15.20 -9.76 -23.81
CA VAL A 176 -13.76 -9.86 -23.57
C VAL A 176 -13.56 -9.75 -22.05
N GLN A 177 -12.99 -10.77 -21.42
CA GLN A 177 -12.71 -10.82 -19.98
C GLN A 177 -11.22 -10.96 -19.69
N VAL A 178 -10.79 -10.43 -18.53
CA VAL A 178 -9.44 -10.61 -18.00
C VAL A 178 -9.49 -11.52 -16.78
N GLY A 179 -8.83 -12.67 -16.87
CA GLY A 179 -8.68 -13.60 -15.75
C GLY A 179 -7.77 -13.01 -14.66
N VAL A 180 -8.29 -12.95 -13.44
CA VAL A 180 -7.60 -12.42 -12.25
C VAL A 180 -7.49 -13.46 -11.14
N GLU A 181 -6.62 -13.20 -10.16
CA GLU A 181 -6.45 -13.95 -8.92
C GLU A 181 -6.55 -13.02 -7.70
N THR A 182 -6.99 -13.57 -6.57
CA THR A 182 -7.11 -12.82 -5.30
C THR A 182 -5.81 -12.86 -4.51
N TYR A 183 -5.26 -11.69 -4.20
CA TYR A 183 -4.10 -11.49 -3.33
C TYR A 183 -4.56 -10.87 -2.01
N GLY A 184 -4.13 -11.42 -0.88
CA GLY A 184 -4.49 -10.91 0.46
C GLY A 184 -5.88 -11.27 0.98
N GLY A 185 -6.22 -10.70 2.14
CA GLY A 185 -7.43 -10.96 2.92
C GLY A 185 -8.71 -10.25 2.45
N GLY A 186 -8.79 -9.87 1.16
CA GLY A 186 -9.74 -8.87 0.65
C GLY A 186 -11.24 -9.11 0.90
N LEU A 187 -11.98 -8.02 1.12
CA LEU A 187 -13.44 -8.00 1.12
C LEU A 187 -13.98 -7.98 -0.32
N TRP A 188 -13.83 -9.11 -1.02
CA TRP A 188 -14.06 -9.25 -2.47
C TRP A 188 -15.43 -8.79 -2.99
N HIS A 189 -16.46 -8.71 -2.14
CA HIS A 189 -17.76 -8.16 -2.54
C HIS A 189 -17.69 -6.65 -2.87
N THR A 190 -16.76 -5.92 -2.25
CA THR A 190 -16.59 -4.46 -2.45
C THR A 190 -16.01 -4.10 -3.82
N TRP A 191 -15.37 -5.06 -4.49
CA TRP A 191 -14.76 -4.94 -5.81
C TRP A 191 -15.77 -5.03 -6.97
N PHE A 192 -17.00 -5.49 -6.69
CA PHE A 192 -18.08 -5.48 -7.68
C PHE A 192 -18.57 -4.05 -7.96
N ASP A 193 -19.00 -3.83 -9.19
CA ASP A 193 -19.56 -2.58 -9.71
C ASP A 193 -18.69 -1.32 -9.52
N ARG A 194 -17.37 -1.55 -9.38
CA ARG A 194 -16.29 -0.56 -9.38
C ARG A 194 -15.77 -0.30 -10.79
N ASP A 195 -15.27 0.91 -10.99
CA ASP A 195 -14.64 1.37 -12.24
C ASP A 195 -13.12 1.18 -12.11
N LEU A 196 -12.61 0.06 -12.63
CA LEU A 196 -11.28 -0.44 -12.32
C LEU A 196 -10.26 -0.08 -13.41
N GLY A 197 -9.12 0.45 -12.98
CA GLY A 197 -7.93 0.66 -13.78
C GLY A 197 -6.93 -0.48 -13.60
N VAL A 198 -5.79 -0.40 -14.30
CA VAL A 198 -4.69 -1.37 -14.17
C VAL A 198 -3.38 -0.63 -13.96
N ALA A 199 -2.58 -1.08 -13.00
CA ALA A 199 -1.24 -0.54 -12.74
C ALA A 199 -0.28 -1.65 -12.27
N GLY A 200 1.03 -1.41 -12.35
CA GLY A 200 2.03 -2.31 -11.79
C GLY A 200 3.39 -2.23 -12.48
N ARG A 201 4.08 -3.38 -12.56
CA ARG A 201 5.43 -3.52 -13.12
C ARG A 201 5.40 -4.33 -14.42
N VAL A 202 6.16 -3.91 -15.41
CA VAL A 202 6.33 -4.60 -16.70
C VAL A 202 7.83 -4.80 -16.97
N MET A 203 8.20 -6.00 -17.38
CA MET A 203 9.56 -6.32 -17.81
C MET A 203 9.67 -6.09 -19.32
N VAL A 204 10.48 -5.11 -19.72
CA VAL A 204 10.62 -4.66 -21.10
C VAL A 204 12.04 -4.95 -21.59
N ARG A 205 12.16 -5.58 -22.76
CA ARG A 205 13.42 -5.75 -23.49
C ARG A 205 13.76 -4.46 -24.23
N ASN A 206 15.00 -4.01 -24.10
CA ASN A 206 15.53 -2.86 -24.82
C ASN A 206 16.30 -3.30 -26.07
N ALA A 207 16.60 -2.34 -26.96
CA ALA A 207 17.30 -2.58 -28.23
C ALA A 207 18.78 -3.04 -28.07
N ASP A 208 19.32 -3.02 -26.85
CA ASP A 208 20.63 -3.55 -26.47
C ASP A 208 20.56 -4.96 -25.83
N GLU A 209 19.40 -5.63 -25.95
CA GLU A 209 19.05 -6.91 -25.32
C GLU A 209 19.01 -6.90 -23.78
N SER A 210 19.19 -5.74 -23.13
CA SER A 210 18.93 -5.59 -21.70
C SER A 210 17.43 -5.74 -21.40
N ILE A 211 17.10 -6.17 -20.19
CA ILE A 211 15.72 -6.27 -19.72
C ILE A 211 15.60 -5.43 -18.45
N GLU A 212 14.72 -4.44 -18.47
CA GLU A 212 14.47 -3.53 -17.34
C GLU A 212 13.01 -3.56 -16.87
N ALA A 213 12.81 -3.13 -15.63
CA ALA A 213 11.48 -3.01 -15.03
C ALA A 213 10.95 -1.58 -15.20
N LYS A 214 9.80 -1.43 -15.87
CA LYS A 214 9.08 -0.16 -16.02
C LYS A 214 7.78 -0.19 -15.22
N LEU A 215 7.41 0.94 -14.63
CA LEU A 215 6.10 1.09 -13.97
C LEU A 215 5.07 1.57 -14.99
N VAL A 216 3.88 0.98 -14.95
CA VAL A 216 2.75 1.36 -15.81
C VAL A 216 1.53 1.69 -14.96
N HIS A 217 0.81 2.74 -15.33
CA HIS A 217 -0.41 3.18 -14.65
C HIS A 217 -1.45 3.63 -15.68
N ILE A 218 -2.32 2.71 -16.11
CA ILE A 218 -3.42 3.02 -17.03
C ILE A 218 -4.50 3.75 -16.22
N ASN A 219 -4.37 5.08 -16.14
CA ASN A 219 -5.12 5.92 -15.21
C ASN A 219 -6.54 6.30 -15.70
N ARG A 220 -7.30 5.28 -16.12
CA ARG A 220 -8.69 5.39 -16.59
C ARG A 220 -9.40 4.03 -16.43
N PRO A 221 -10.73 4.00 -16.24
CA PRO A 221 -11.45 2.74 -16.16
C PRO A 221 -11.35 1.96 -17.47
N ILE A 222 -10.94 0.71 -17.36
CA ILE A 222 -10.85 -0.27 -18.47
C ILE A 222 -11.39 -1.65 -18.11
N LEU A 223 -11.73 -1.87 -16.84
CA LEU A 223 -12.23 -3.13 -16.31
C LEU A 223 -13.40 -2.87 -15.35
N ARG A 224 -14.40 -3.76 -15.36
CA ARG A 224 -15.52 -3.73 -14.40
C ARG A 224 -16.00 -5.15 -14.09
N ILE A 225 -16.30 -5.43 -12.83
CA ILE A 225 -16.86 -6.70 -12.36
C ILE A 225 -18.34 -6.45 -12.01
N PRO A 226 -19.29 -6.66 -12.93
CA PRO A 226 -20.70 -6.36 -12.66
C PRO A 226 -21.31 -7.37 -11.68
N THR A 227 -22.23 -6.94 -10.82
CA THR A 227 -23.12 -7.86 -10.09
C THR A 227 -24.10 -8.55 -11.03
N LEU A 228 -24.57 -9.75 -10.65
CA LEU A 228 -25.74 -10.35 -11.28
C LEU A 228 -27.00 -9.59 -10.84
N ALA A 229 -27.88 -9.27 -11.79
CA ALA A 229 -29.11 -8.54 -11.48
C ALA A 229 -30.04 -9.35 -10.55
N ILE A 230 -30.52 -8.71 -9.47
CA ILE A 230 -31.44 -9.28 -8.45
C ILE A 230 -32.74 -9.90 -9.00
N HIS A 231 -33.10 -9.57 -10.25
CA HIS A 231 -34.24 -10.15 -10.95
C HIS A 231 -34.00 -11.59 -11.43
N LEU A 232 -32.73 -11.97 -11.64
CA LEU A 232 -32.30 -13.29 -12.09
C LEU A 232 -31.97 -14.21 -10.91
N GLU A 233 -31.40 -13.66 -9.83
CA GLU A 233 -31.14 -14.39 -8.60
C GLU A 233 -31.39 -13.51 -7.37
N ARG A 234 -32.28 -13.96 -6.47
CA ARG A 234 -32.57 -13.29 -5.20
C ARG A 234 -31.88 -14.01 -4.06
N GLN A 235 -30.67 -13.57 -3.72
CA GLN A 235 -29.94 -14.03 -2.54
C GLN A 235 -30.16 -13.07 -1.36
N GLU A 236 -30.36 -13.59 -0.15
CA GLU A 236 -30.39 -12.78 1.09
C GLU A 236 -28.97 -12.39 1.55
N THR A 237 -27.99 -13.25 1.27
CA THR A 237 -26.56 -13.02 1.51
C THR A 237 -25.83 -13.05 0.17
N PHE A 238 -25.18 -11.94 -0.21
CA PHE A 238 -24.46 -11.85 -1.48
C PHE A 238 -23.26 -12.81 -1.50
N SER A 239 -23.38 -13.87 -2.30
CA SER A 239 -22.44 -15.00 -2.37
C SER A 239 -22.04 -15.28 -3.82
N PHE A 240 -20.75 -15.51 -4.04
CA PHE A 240 -20.17 -15.66 -5.37
C PHE A 240 -18.92 -16.52 -5.34
N ASN A 241 -18.59 -17.13 -6.47
CA ASN A 241 -17.39 -17.94 -6.61
C ASN A 241 -16.20 -17.05 -7.06
N LYS A 242 -15.08 -17.12 -6.33
CA LYS A 242 -13.89 -16.29 -6.58
C LYS A 242 -13.19 -16.56 -7.91
N GLU A 243 -13.31 -17.76 -8.48
CA GLU A 243 -12.70 -18.09 -9.79
C GLU A 243 -13.62 -17.70 -10.95
N THR A 244 -14.95 -17.91 -10.83
CA THR A 244 -15.86 -17.70 -11.97
C THR A 244 -16.54 -16.33 -12.01
N HIS A 245 -16.75 -15.66 -10.87
CA HIS A 245 -17.55 -14.43 -10.79
C HIS A 245 -16.73 -13.15 -10.55
N LEU A 246 -15.41 -13.26 -10.33
CA LEU A 246 -14.51 -12.09 -10.17
C LEU A 246 -13.78 -11.69 -11.47
N PHE A 247 -14.06 -12.32 -12.61
CA PHE A 247 -13.40 -11.97 -13.88
C PHE A 247 -13.99 -10.69 -14.49
N PRO A 248 -13.27 -9.54 -14.44
CA PRO A 248 -13.75 -8.29 -15.04
C PRO A 248 -13.96 -8.41 -16.55
N ILE A 249 -14.98 -7.69 -17.01
CA ILE A 249 -15.22 -7.41 -18.42
C ILE A 249 -14.34 -6.23 -18.84
N ALA A 250 -13.66 -6.37 -19.98
CA ALA A 250 -12.81 -5.37 -20.62
C ALA A 250 -13.42 -4.79 -21.91
N GLY A 251 -14.48 -5.41 -22.44
CA GLY A 251 -15.15 -4.96 -23.67
C GLY A 251 -15.97 -6.07 -24.35
N LEU A 252 -16.32 -5.83 -25.61
CA LEU A 252 -17.09 -6.75 -26.46
C LEU A 252 -16.20 -7.34 -27.57
N VAL A 253 -16.34 -8.64 -27.83
CA VAL A 253 -15.58 -9.35 -28.89
C VAL A 253 -15.88 -8.73 -30.26
N ALA A 254 -17.13 -8.33 -30.52
CA ALA A 254 -17.52 -7.64 -31.76
C ALA A 254 -16.77 -6.30 -31.95
N ALA A 255 -16.51 -5.55 -30.88
CA ALA A 255 -15.73 -4.31 -30.95
C ALA A 255 -14.23 -4.58 -31.16
N GLU A 256 -13.68 -5.64 -30.52
CA GLU A 256 -12.29 -6.06 -30.73
C GLU A 256 -12.04 -6.58 -32.15
N LEU A 257 -13.05 -7.18 -32.79
CA LEU A 257 -13.02 -7.56 -34.21
C LEU A 257 -13.08 -6.32 -35.12
N ALA A 258 -14.11 -5.47 -34.95
CA ALA A 258 -14.29 -4.27 -35.78
C ALA A 258 -13.12 -3.27 -35.68
N ARG A 259 -12.31 -3.31 -34.62
CA ARG A 259 -11.03 -2.56 -34.52
C ARG A 259 -9.99 -3.10 -35.51
N LYS A 260 -9.79 -4.42 -35.58
CA LYS A 260 -8.77 -5.07 -36.43
C LYS A 260 -8.99 -4.82 -37.92
N ASP A 261 -10.25 -4.66 -38.32
CA ASP A 261 -10.60 -4.34 -39.71
C ASP A 261 -10.23 -2.90 -40.10
N LYS A 262 -10.21 -1.98 -39.13
CA LYS A 262 -10.10 -0.52 -39.34
C LYS A 262 -8.74 0.07 -38.99
N ASP A 263 -7.98 -0.57 -38.10
CA ASP A 263 -6.69 -0.09 -37.58
C ASP A 263 -5.51 -0.69 -38.37
N PRO A 264 -4.72 0.13 -39.12
CA PRO A 264 -3.55 -0.36 -39.85
C PRO A 264 -2.48 -0.97 -38.95
N LYS A 265 -2.28 -0.46 -37.73
CA LYS A 265 -1.29 -1.00 -36.78
C LYS A 265 -1.73 -2.35 -36.23
N ALA A 266 -3.03 -2.53 -35.98
CA ALA A 266 -3.58 -3.84 -35.64
C ALA A 266 -3.34 -4.87 -36.76
N LYS A 267 -3.34 -4.45 -38.04
CA LYS A 267 -2.95 -5.31 -39.17
C LYS A 267 -1.45 -5.58 -39.21
N GLU A 268 -0.61 -4.59 -38.94
CA GLU A 268 0.87 -4.74 -38.85
C GLU A 268 1.28 -5.76 -37.78
N TYR A 269 0.74 -5.67 -36.55
CA TYR A 269 0.97 -6.67 -35.50
C TYR A 269 0.38 -8.05 -35.86
N LEU A 270 -0.72 -8.11 -36.62
CA LEU A 270 -1.24 -9.37 -37.14
C LEU A 270 -0.40 -9.95 -38.28
N GLU A 271 0.29 -9.13 -39.09
CA GLU A 271 1.26 -9.61 -40.06
C GLU A 271 2.48 -10.22 -39.39
N ILE A 272 3.01 -9.60 -38.33
CA ILE A 272 4.09 -10.18 -37.51
C ILE A 272 3.63 -11.51 -36.92
N ARG A 273 2.45 -11.56 -36.29
CA ARG A 273 1.84 -12.80 -35.78
C ARG A 273 1.62 -13.85 -36.87
N SER A 274 1.39 -13.45 -38.13
CA SER A 274 1.23 -14.37 -39.27
C SER A 274 2.57 -14.90 -39.79
N LYS A 275 3.66 -14.12 -39.68
CA LYS A 275 5.03 -14.55 -39.93
C LYS A 275 5.47 -15.56 -38.86
N GLU A 276 5.21 -15.28 -37.59
CA GLU A 276 5.41 -16.22 -36.47
C GLU A 276 4.62 -17.52 -36.66
N LYS A 277 3.32 -17.44 -37.01
CA LYS A 277 2.49 -18.64 -37.26
C LYS A 277 2.94 -19.46 -38.48
N LYS A 278 3.45 -18.83 -39.53
CA LYS A 278 4.02 -19.57 -40.68
C LYS A 278 5.22 -20.42 -40.29
N ASN A 279 6.01 -20.00 -39.30
CA ASN A 279 7.14 -20.80 -38.78
C ASN A 279 6.70 -21.90 -37.80
N ASN A 280 5.45 -21.89 -37.30
CA ASN A 280 5.02 -22.70 -36.15
C ASN A 280 3.66 -23.39 -36.35
N GLY A 281 3.23 -23.62 -37.60
CA GLY A 281 1.82 -23.93 -37.89
C GLY A 281 1.48 -24.49 -39.27
N ASN A 282 2.25 -25.45 -39.79
CA ASN A 282 1.79 -26.29 -40.93
C ASN A 282 2.29 -27.74 -40.85
N SER A 283 1.82 -28.51 -39.88
CA SER A 283 2.01 -29.97 -39.85
C SER A 283 0.97 -30.64 -40.76
N GLY A 284 1.25 -30.67 -42.05
CA GLY A 284 0.39 -31.27 -43.09
C GLY A 284 1.24 -31.99 -44.13
N ASN A 285 1.13 -33.32 -44.17
CA ASN A 285 1.90 -34.26 -44.98
C ASN A 285 2.46 -33.72 -46.32
N ASN A 286 3.78 -33.59 -46.39
CA ASN A 286 4.62 -34.20 -47.43
C ASN A 286 6.10 -34.16 -47.00
N GLY A 287 6.94 -35.05 -47.55
CA GLY A 287 8.31 -35.27 -47.08
C GLY A 287 9.37 -34.33 -47.66
N ASN A 288 10.58 -34.48 -47.11
CA ASN A 288 11.88 -33.93 -47.51
C ASN A 288 12.16 -32.45 -47.13
N ASP A 289 12.94 -32.31 -46.05
CA ASP A 289 14.12 -31.45 -45.95
C ASP A 289 13.98 -29.93 -46.14
N ALA A 290 13.29 -29.30 -45.20
CA ALA A 290 13.69 -27.99 -44.70
C ALA A 290 13.42 -27.90 -43.18
N ALA A 291 14.47 -27.76 -42.37
CA ALA A 291 14.31 -27.56 -40.92
C ALA A 291 13.62 -26.21 -40.65
N SER A 292 12.46 -26.23 -40.00
CA SER A 292 11.68 -25.01 -39.77
C SER A 292 12.35 -24.13 -38.71
N ASN A 293 12.78 -22.92 -39.10
CA ASN A 293 13.31 -21.88 -38.21
C ASN A 293 12.19 -21.27 -37.33
N ALA A 294 11.57 -22.11 -36.51
CA ALA A 294 10.74 -21.69 -35.40
C ALA A 294 11.65 -21.15 -34.29
N THR A 295 11.75 -19.82 -34.18
CA THR A 295 12.52 -19.17 -33.10
C THR A 295 12.01 -19.68 -31.75
N PHE A 296 12.90 -20.29 -30.96
CA PHE A 296 12.54 -20.86 -29.67
C PHE A 296 12.03 -19.77 -28.72
N SER A 297 10.85 -20.00 -28.13
CA SER A 297 10.29 -19.17 -27.06
C SER A 297 9.94 -20.05 -25.87
N PRO A 298 10.37 -19.71 -24.63
CA PRO A 298 10.12 -20.53 -23.44
C PRO A 298 8.65 -20.52 -23.00
N LEU A 299 7.87 -19.53 -23.43
CA LEU A 299 6.43 -19.40 -23.17
C LEU A 299 5.68 -19.03 -24.45
N LYS A 300 4.34 -19.12 -24.43
CA LYS A 300 3.51 -18.53 -25.48
C LYS A 300 3.67 -16.99 -25.47
N PRO A 301 3.67 -16.33 -26.64
CA PRO A 301 3.78 -14.87 -26.73
C PRO A 301 2.74 -14.14 -25.87
N THR A 302 3.11 -12.97 -25.36
CA THR A 302 2.29 -12.16 -24.45
C THR A 302 0.89 -11.85 -25.03
N MET A 303 0.80 -11.57 -26.34
CA MET A 303 -0.47 -11.33 -27.05
C MET A 303 -1.31 -12.61 -27.30
N GLU A 304 -0.78 -13.80 -27.01
CA GLU A 304 -1.52 -15.06 -26.95
C GLU A 304 -1.96 -15.43 -25.53
N ARG A 305 -1.13 -15.16 -24.51
CA ARG A 305 -1.47 -15.35 -23.08
C ARG A 305 -2.54 -14.37 -22.58
N HIS A 306 -2.61 -13.20 -23.18
CA HIS A 306 -3.50 -12.09 -22.81
C HIS A 306 -4.29 -11.59 -24.03
N HIS A 307 -5.15 -10.60 -23.84
CA HIS A 307 -5.85 -9.95 -24.96
C HIS A 307 -4.92 -8.94 -25.65
N PRO A 308 -4.79 -8.95 -27.00
CA PRO A 308 -3.84 -8.10 -27.73
C PRO A 308 -3.96 -6.63 -27.36
N PHE A 309 -5.20 -6.10 -27.30
CA PHE A 309 -5.45 -4.69 -26.99
C PHE A 309 -5.01 -4.26 -25.59
N LEU A 310 -4.97 -5.18 -24.61
CA LEU A 310 -4.41 -4.89 -23.29
C LEU A 310 -2.89 -4.71 -23.37
N ILE A 311 -2.21 -5.55 -24.14
CA ILE A 311 -0.75 -5.48 -24.34
C ILE A 311 -0.37 -4.25 -25.17
N GLU A 312 -1.14 -3.93 -26.21
CA GLU A 312 -1.01 -2.70 -27.00
C GLU A 312 -1.19 -1.43 -26.14
N LEU A 313 -2.14 -1.44 -25.20
CA LEU A 313 -2.37 -0.33 -24.27
C LEU A 313 -1.22 -0.18 -23.26
N ILE A 314 -0.73 -1.28 -22.70
CA ILE A 314 0.46 -1.28 -21.82
C ILE A 314 1.69 -0.77 -22.58
N ALA A 315 1.91 -1.23 -23.81
CA ALA A 315 3.02 -0.81 -24.66
C ALA A 315 2.95 0.69 -24.99
N SER A 316 1.75 1.21 -25.29
CA SER A 316 1.51 2.62 -25.55
C SER A 316 1.77 3.51 -24.33
N GLU A 317 1.36 3.09 -23.13
CA GLU A 317 1.59 3.82 -21.89
C GLU A 317 3.09 3.87 -21.54
N LEU A 318 3.82 2.79 -21.87
CA LEU A 318 5.27 2.65 -21.66
C LEU A 318 6.15 3.20 -22.81
N SER A 319 5.55 3.72 -23.88
CA SER A 319 6.27 4.15 -25.11
C SER A 319 7.21 3.08 -25.70
N THR A 320 6.77 1.82 -25.72
CA THR A 320 7.49 0.64 -26.23
C THR A 320 6.60 -0.16 -27.20
N THR A 321 7.07 -1.28 -27.77
CA THR A 321 6.24 -2.13 -28.63
C THR A 321 5.62 -3.32 -27.87
N PRO A 322 4.51 -3.90 -28.35
CA PRO A 322 3.94 -5.13 -27.77
C PRO A 322 4.86 -6.36 -27.78
N HIS A 323 5.90 -6.36 -28.62
CA HIS A 323 6.87 -7.46 -28.73
C HIS A 323 8.01 -7.33 -27.70
N ASP A 324 8.28 -6.12 -27.20
CA ASP A 324 9.32 -5.85 -26.19
C ASP A 324 8.86 -6.27 -24.78
N ILE A 325 7.55 -6.47 -24.57
CA ILE A 325 6.95 -6.87 -23.30
C ILE A 325 7.17 -8.36 -23.03
N VAL A 326 8.15 -8.67 -22.17
CA VAL A 326 8.55 -10.02 -21.79
C VAL A 326 7.52 -10.66 -20.85
N ASP A 327 7.20 -9.99 -19.75
CA ASP A 327 6.13 -10.36 -18.80
C ASP A 327 5.78 -9.18 -17.88
N PHE A 328 4.78 -9.34 -17.01
CA PHE A 328 4.35 -8.28 -16.08
C PHE A 328 3.70 -8.77 -14.79
N GLU A 329 3.67 -7.88 -13.79
CA GLU A 329 2.89 -8.01 -12.57
C GLU A 329 1.96 -6.80 -12.46
N LEU A 330 0.69 -7.01 -12.81
CA LEU A 330 -0.32 -5.96 -12.87
C LEU A 330 -1.47 -6.24 -11.91
N LEU A 331 -1.87 -5.19 -11.19
CA LEU A 331 -2.93 -5.17 -10.21
C LEU A 331 -4.09 -4.33 -10.77
N LEU A 332 -5.31 -4.70 -10.41
CA LEU A 332 -6.47 -3.84 -10.55
C LEU A 332 -6.58 -2.90 -9.35
N TYR A 333 -7.09 -1.69 -9.58
CA TYR A 333 -7.34 -0.69 -8.55
C TYR A 333 -8.58 0.15 -8.88
N ASP A 334 -9.26 0.70 -7.86
CA ASP A 334 -10.39 1.63 -8.04
C ASP A 334 -9.91 2.98 -8.60
N THR A 335 -10.47 3.41 -9.74
CA THR A 335 -10.16 4.72 -10.33
C THR A 335 -10.83 5.90 -9.60
N GLN A 336 -11.78 5.63 -8.70
CA GLN A 336 -12.33 6.65 -7.80
C GLN A 336 -11.23 7.14 -6.84
N LYS A 337 -10.65 8.31 -7.12
CA LYS A 337 -9.60 8.94 -6.29
C LYS A 337 -9.97 8.95 -4.81
N ALA A 338 -8.99 8.74 -3.95
CA ALA A 338 -9.12 8.96 -2.50
C ALA A 338 -9.41 10.44 -2.22
N CYS A 339 -10.26 10.72 -1.23
CA CYS A 339 -10.73 12.06 -0.88
C CYS A 339 -10.95 12.21 0.63
N LEU A 340 -11.11 13.46 1.11
CA LEU A 340 -11.76 13.69 2.41
C LEU A 340 -13.28 13.52 2.26
N GLY A 341 -13.98 13.43 3.40
CA GLY A 341 -15.44 13.40 3.46
C GLY A 341 -15.95 13.37 4.90
N GLY A 342 -17.26 13.17 5.04
CA GLY A 342 -18.01 13.48 6.27
C GLY A 342 -18.80 14.78 6.11
N LEU A 343 -19.26 15.38 7.20
CA LEU A 343 -19.99 16.67 7.15
C LEU A 343 -19.07 17.88 7.31
N LEU A 344 -17.82 17.65 7.75
CA LEU A 344 -16.82 18.66 8.12
C LEU A 344 -15.43 18.32 7.55
N ASP A 345 -15.35 17.44 6.54
CA ASP A 345 -14.12 16.81 6.02
C ASP A 345 -13.25 16.16 7.12
N GLU A 346 -13.91 15.46 8.05
CA GLU A 346 -13.33 14.81 9.24
C GLU A 346 -12.85 13.37 8.99
N PHE A 347 -13.20 12.79 7.83
CA PHE A 347 -12.82 11.44 7.42
C PHE A 347 -12.00 11.42 6.13
N ILE A 348 -11.22 10.35 5.98
CA ILE A 348 -10.54 9.94 4.75
C ILE A 348 -11.33 8.78 4.14
N PHE A 349 -11.70 8.87 2.86
CA PHE A 349 -12.25 7.77 2.08
C PHE A 349 -11.23 7.36 1.02
N SER A 350 -10.57 6.21 1.21
CA SER A 350 -9.43 5.78 0.37
C SER A 350 -9.45 4.28 0.08
N ALA A 351 -8.98 3.89 -1.10
CA ALA A 351 -8.45 2.53 -1.29
C ALA A 351 -7.08 2.44 -0.60
N ARG A 352 -6.67 1.26 -0.11
CA ARG A 352 -5.32 1.01 0.41
C ARG A 352 -4.93 1.97 1.54
N LEU A 353 -5.88 2.35 2.39
CA LEU A 353 -5.58 3.01 3.66
C LEU A 353 -4.74 2.05 4.50
N ASP A 354 -5.15 0.79 4.49
CA ASP A 354 -4.41 -0.37 4.91
C ASP A 354 -3.39 -0.80 3.83
N ASN A 355 -2.06 -0.67 3.99
CA ASN A 355 -1.36 0.04 5.07
C ASN A 355 -0.50 1.21 4.52
N LEU A 356 -0.92 1.81 3.40
CA LEU A 356 -0.24 2.98 2.85
C LEU A 356 -0.36 4.20 3.79
N ASN A 357 -1.31 4.21 4.74
CA ASN A 357 -1.42 5.24 5.77
C ASN A 357 -0.21 5.23 6.73
N MET A 358 0.10 4.09 7.36
CA MET A 358 1.23 4.03 8.29
C MET A 358 2.57 4.07 7.55
N SER A 359 2.66 3.48 6.35
CA SER A 359 3.81 3.63 5.45
C SER A 359 4.10 5.09 5.10
N PHE A 360 3.07 5.88 4.76
CA PHE A 360 3.21 7.33 4.56
C PHE A 360 3.65 8.04 5.85
N CYS A 361 2.97 7.77 6.97
CA CYS A 361 3.28 8.42 8.24
C CYS A 361 4.71 8.14 8.71
N ALA A 362 5.21 6.91 8.54
CA ALA A 362 6.57 6.51 8.90
C ALA A 362 7.63 7.27 8.07
N ILE A 363 7.45 7.35 6.75
CA ILE A 363 8.33 8.11 5.85
C ILE A 363 8.32 9.61 6.21
N MET A 364 7.14 10.19 6.45
CA MET A 364 7.04 11.60 6.81
C MET A 364 7.59 11.90 8.22
N GLY A 365 7.39 11.02 9.20
CA GLY A 365 7.98 11.15 10.54
C GLY A 365 9.50 11.08 10.52
N LEU A 366 10.08 10.16 9.72
CA LEU A 366 11.53 10.11 9.50
C LEU A 366 12.04 11.41 8.86
N ILE A 367 11.39 11.87 7.79
CA ILE A 367 11.77 13.11 7.08
C ILE A 367 11.68 14.33 8.01
N ASN A 368 10.60 14.47 8.77
CA ASN A 368 10.38 15.59 9.69
C ASN A 368 11.46 15.63 10.79
N SER A 369 11.78 14.49 11.40
CA SER A 369 12.83 14.40 12.44
C SER A 369 14.23 14.81 11.95
N LEU A 370 14.41 14.98 10.64
CA LEU A 370 15.64 15.36 9.94
C LEU A 370 15.52 16.72 9.22
N ALA A 371 14.44 17.46 9.45
CA ALA A 371 14.18 18.75 8.80
C ALA A 371 15.02 19.90 9.38
N GLN A 372 15.42 19.81 10.65
CA GLN A 372 16.27 20.82 11.28
C GLN A 372 17.75 20.64 10.90
N PRO A 373 18.47 21.71 10.54
CA PRO A 373 19.93 21.67 10.42
C PRO A 373 20.56 21.16 11.72
N GLY A 374 21.45 20.18 11.62
CA GLY A 374 22.12 19.58 12.78
C GLY A 374 21.31 18.54 13.56
N ALA A 375 20.15 18.09 13.06
CA ALA A 375 19.33 17.05 13.70
C ALA A 375 20.07 15.73 14.00
N LEU A 376 21.17 15.44 13.28
CA LEU A 376 22.02 14.27 13.49
C LEU A 376 23.28 14.55 14.34
N ASP A 377 23.62 15.81 14.63
CA ASP A 377 24.89 16.20 15.25
C ASP A 377 25.06 15.67 16.68
N LYS A 378 23.93 15.56 17.39
CA LYS A 378 23.87 14.98 18.74
C LYS A 378 23.44 13.52 18.75
N GLU A 379 22.90 13.02 17.65
CA GLU A 379 22.33 11.67 17.53
C GLU A 379 23.43 10.60 17.54
N SER A 380 23.19 9.52 18.28
CA SER A 380 24.07 8.34 18.36
C SER A 380 23.39 7.06 17.87
N SER A 381 22.08 7.06 17.62
CA SER A 381 21.34 5.96 16.99
C SER A 381 21.37 6.05 15.46
N ILE A 382 20.91 4.99 14.78
CA ILE A 382 20.41 5.08 13.40
C ILE A 382 18.89 5.15 13.46
N ARG A 383 18.30 6.13 12.78
CA ARG A 383 16.85 6.24 12.58
C ARG A 383 16.48 5.52 11.29
N LEU A 384 15.56 4.56 11.33
CA LEU A 384 15.26 3.67 10.21
C LEU A 384 13.76 3.45 10.02
N VAL A 385 13.32 3.45 8.75
CA VAL A 385 11.99 3.04 8.31
C VAL A 385 12.12 1.86 7.36
N ALA A 386 11.31 0.83 7.55
CA ALA A 386 11.23 -0.36 6.69
C ALA A 386 9.79 -0.58 6.21
N LEU A 387 9.54 -0.41 4.91
CA LEU A 387 8.24 -0.69 4.31
C LEU A 387 8.35 -1.98 3.48
N PHE A 388 7.77 -3.06 3.99
CA PHE A 388 7.80 -4.40 3.40
C PHE A 388 6.70 -4.60 2.35
N ASP A 389 6.85 -5.62 1.52
CA ASP A 389 5.84 -6.12 0.57
C ASP A 389 5.30 -7.47 1.06
N ASP A 390 4.22 -7.98 0.49
CA ASP A 390 3.64 -9.29 0.79
C ASP A 390 3.21 -9.53 2.25
N GLU A 391 2.89 -8.52 3.05
CA GLU A 391 2.30 -8.70 4.39
C GLU A 391 1.02 -9.54 4.32
N GLU A 392 0.13 -9.16 3.42
CA GLU A 392 -1.21 -9.73 3.19
C GLU A 392 -1.22 -11.23 2.87
N ILE A 393 -0.06 -11.79 2.48
CA ILE A 393 0.13 -13.21 2.20
C ILE A 393 1.09 -13.91 3.19
N GLY A 394 1.35 -13.27 4.33
CA GLY A 394 2.14 -13.78 5.45
C GLY A 394 3.64 -13.48 5.38
N SER A 395 4.06 -12.49 4.58
CA SER A 395 5.42 -11.93 4.50
C SER A 395 6.57 -12.90 4.15
N ARG A 396 6.27 -14.11 3.69
CA ARG A 396 7.22 -15.20 3.36
C ARG A 396 7.77 -15.14 1.93
N THR A 397 8.26 -13.97 1.52
CA THR A 397 8.89 -13.76 0.20
C THR A 397 10.36 -13.31 0.33
N ALA A 398 11.01 -12.95 -0.77
CA ALA A 398 12.38 -12.42 -0.73
C ALA A 398 12.44 -10.94 -0.30
N GLN A 399 11.30 -10.27 -0.24
CA GLN A 399 11.16 -8.84 0.04
C GLN A 399 10.33 -8.55 1.31
N GLY A 400 9.36 -9.41 1.66
CA GLY A 400 8.54 -9.25 2.87
C GLY A 400 9.29 -9.39 4.20
N ALA A 401 8.57 -9.20 5.30
CA ALA A 401 9.14 -9.09 6.65
C ALA A 401 9.75 -10.40 7.20
N PHE A 402 9.44 -11.57 6.63
CA PHE A 402 10.12 -12.82 6.97
C PHE A 402 11.42 -13.04 6.17
N SER A 403 11.73 -12.14 5.23
CA SER A 403 12.95 -12.22 4.43
C SER A 403 14.18 -11.77 5.22
N ASN A 404 15.37 -12.10 4.72
CA ASN A 404 16.62 -11.63 5.31
C ASN A 404 16.90 -10.12 5.07
N ILE A 405 15.99 -9.35 4.47
CA ILE A 405 16.31 -7.98 4.01
C ILE A 405 16.73 -7.08 5.16
N LEU A 406 15.92 -7.00 6.22
CA LEU A 406 16.21 -6.12 7.35
C LEU A 406 17.41 -6.65 8.14
N THR A 407 17.46 -7.96 8.42
CA THR A 407 18.62 -8.65 9.04
C THR A 407 19.94 -8.30 8.34
N ALA A 408 19.99 -8.44 7.01
CA ALA A 408 21.19 -8.18 6.21
C ALA A 408 21.56 -6.69 6.18
N ILE A 409 20.58 -5.79 6.17
CA ILE A 409 20.82 -4.34 6.23
C ILE A 409 21.32 -3.94 7.61
N LEU A 410 20.67 -4.37 8.70
CA LEU A 410 21.10 -4.08 10.07
C LEU A 410 22.51 -4.60 10.34
N HIS A 411 22.88 -5.78 9.84
CA HIS A 411 24.25 -6.31 9.93
C HIS A 411 25.27 -5.51 9.07
N ARG A 412 24.86 -4.91 7.96
CA ARG A 412 25.71 -3.99 7.18
C ARG A 412 25.87 -2.63 7.86
N LEU A 413 24.85 -2.19 8.58
CA LEU A 413 24.86 -0.93 9.34
C LEU A 413 25.70 -1.06 10.62
N SER A 414 25.56 -2.16 11.38
CA SER A 414 26.26 -2.37 12.65
C SER A 414 27.79 -2.38 12.56
N VAL A 415 28.36 -2.63 11.38
CA VAL A 415 29.82 -2.67 11.12
C VAL A 415 30.32 -1.50 10.26
N LEU A 416 29.53 -0.43 10.09
CA LEU A 416 29.99 0.74 9.33
C LEU A 416 31.22 1.40 9.98
N PRO A 417 32.18 1.94 9.18
CA PRO A 417 33.30 2.69 9.72
C PRO A 417 32.82 3.96 10.44
N ALA A 418 33.03 4.03 11.75
CA ALA A 418 32.90 5.25 12.53
C ALA A 418 33.89 6.33 12.04
N GLU A 419 33.62 7.60 12.34
CA GLU A 419 34.57 8.68 12.03
C GLU A 419 35.88 8.51 12.82
N THR A 420 36.92 8.09 12.12
CA THR A 420 38.28 8.05 12.66
C THR A 420 38.85 9.46 12.70
N SER A 421 38.79 10.12 13.86
CA SER A 421 39.63 11.28 14.12
C SER A 421 41.11 10.86 14.00
N ALA A 422 41.90 11.61 13.23
CA ALA A 422 43.26 11.21 12.83
C ALA A 422 44.31 11.22 13.97
N SER A 423 43.87 11.30 15.23
CA SER A 423 44.70 11.33 16.44
C SER A 423 44.51 10.13 17.37
N ALA A 424 43.55 9.24 17.09
CA ALA A 424 43.20 8.14 17.99
C ALA A 424 44.22 6.97 17.91
N LYS A 425 45.14 6.89 18.88
CA LYS A 425 45.99 5.70 19.14
C LYS A 425 45.21 4.52 19.76
N ALA A 426 43.89 4.46 19.57
CA ALA A 426 43.06 3.38 20.09
C ALA A 426 43.25 2.11 19.25
N PRO A 427 43.14 0.90 19.84
CA PRO A 427 42.93 -0.30 19.03
C PRO A 427 41.64 -0.15 18.21
N PRO A 428 41.53 -0.81 17.05
CA PRO A 428 40.27 -0.84 16.30
C PRO A 428 39.15 -1.43 17.19
N PRO A 429 37.91 -0.92 17.09
CA PRO A 429 36.79 -1.45 17.87
C PRO A 429 36.56 -2.92 17.53
N ASP A 430 36.20 -3.72 18.53
CA ASP A 430 35.76 -5.08 18.29
C ASP A 430 34.39 -5.07 17.61
N LEU A 431 34.35 -5.52 16.36
CA LEU A 431 33.13 -5.60 15.56
C LEU A 431 32.42 -6.96 15.69
N SER A 432 33.02 -7.94 16.37
CA SER A 432 32.57 -9.35 16.40
C SER A 432 31.20 -9.56 17.04
N THR A 433 30.75 -8.62 17.89
CA THR A 433 29.44 -8.62 18.55
C THR A 433 28.66 -7.32 18.34
N ALA A 434 29.09 -6.48 17.39
CA ALA A 434 28.51 -5.15 17.18
C ALA A 434 27.05 -5.21 16.68
N TYR A 435 26.68 -6.29 15.98
CA TYR A 435 25.29 -6.51 15.54
C TYR A 435 24.37 -6.80 16.74
N GLU A 436 24.77 -7.72 17.60
CA GLU A 436 24.03 -8.17 18.79
C GLU A 436 23.91 -7.04 19.84
N GLN A 437 24.97 -6.25 20.01
CA GLN A 437 24.96 -5.04 20.84
C GLN A 437 23.98 -3.98 20.28
N SER A 438 23.99 -3.75 18.96
CA SER A 438 23.03 -2.86 18.32
C SER A 438 21.60 -3.34 18.53
N LEU A 439 21.30 -4.63 18.31
CA LEU A 439 19.93 -5.15 18.41
C LEU A 439 19.39 -5.17 19.85
N SER A 440 20.19 -5.59 20.84
CA SER A 440 19.77 -5.58 22.25
C SER A 440 19.43 -4.17 22.77
N THR A 441 20.10 -3.14 22.24
CA THR A 441 19.81 -1.73 22.54
C THR A 441 18.79 -1.08 21.59
N SER A 442 18.31 -1.78 20.56
CA SER A 442 17.34 -1.28 19.57
C SER A 442 15.88 -1.39 20.03
N PHE A 443 14.97 -0.87 19.19
CA PHE A 443 13.52 -0.99 19.34
C PHE A 443 12.83 -0.86 17.98
N LEU A 444 11.69 -1.54 17.81
CA LEU A 444 10.87 -1.51 16.60
C LEU A 444 9.43 -1.09 16.91
N VAL A 445 8.95 -0.06 16.21
CA VAL A 445 7.52 0.25 16.11
C VAL A 445 6.97 -0.46 14.87
N SER A 446 6.19 -1.52 15.07
CA SER A 446 5.36 -2.14 14.03
C SER A 446 4.13 -1.25 13.81
N ALA A 447 4.13 -0.55 12.68
CA ALA A 447 3.15 0.47 12.32
C ALA A 447 2.19 -0.08 11.27
N ASP A 448 1.02 -0.50 11.73
CA ASP A 448 -0.02 -1.15 10.94
C ASP A 448 -1.40 -0.82 11.51
N MET A 449 -2.38 -0.60 10.65
CA MET A 449 -3.68 -0.01 10.94
C MET A 449 -4.48 -0.75 12.05
N ALA A 450 -5.40 -0.04 12.68
CA ALA A 450 -6.17 -0.53 13.84
C ALA A 450 -7.68 -0.48 13.56
N HIS A 451 -8.43 -1.41 14.15
CA HIS A 451 -9.89 -1.42 14.01
C HIS A 451 -10.53 -0.33 14.89
N SER A 452 -11.08 0.71 14.26
CA SER A 452 -11.94 1.67 14.96
C SER A 452 -13.28 1.03 15.34
N VAL A 453 -13.96 1.53 16.38
CA VAL A 453 -15.26 1.04 16.83
C VAL A 453 -16.35 1.30 15.79
N HIS A 454 -16.84 0.23 15.15
CA HIS A 454 -17.91 0.35 14.16
C HIS A 454 -19.27 0.55 14.86
N PRO A 455 -19.99 1.67 14.66
CA PRO A 455 -21.21 1.97 15.42
C PRO A 455 -22.28 0.87 15.27
N ASN A 456 -22.54 0.44 14.03
CA ASN A 456 -23.52 -0.62 13.72
C ASN A 456 -23.15 -2.03 14.25
N TYR A 457 -21.91 -2.23 14.71
CA TYR A 457 -21.40 -3.54 15.15
C TYR A 457 -20.61 -3.45 16.48
N SER A 458 -20.91 -2.45 17.31
CA SER A 458 -20.16 -2.12 18.54
C SER A 458 -20.03 -3.28 19.53
N VAL A 459 -20.94 -4.26 19.50
CA VAL A 459 -20.91 -5.52 20.26
C VAL A 459 -19.74 -6.46 19.89
N LYS A 460 -19.06 -6.23 18.76
CA LYS A 460 -17.89 -7.00 18.31
C LYS A 460 -16.58 -6.59 18.98
N TYR A 461 -16.57 -5.48 19.70
CA TYR A 461 -15.39 -4.94 20.37
C TYR A 461 -15.35 -5.40 21.83
N GLU A 462 -14.18 -5.31 22.44
CA GLU A 462 -14.05 -5.37 23.90
C GLU A 462 -14.73 -4.12 24.50
N SER A 463 -15.22 -4.22 25.72
CA SER A 463 -15.94 -3.21 26.49
C SER A 463 -15.23 -1.85 26.53
N ASP A 464 -13.94 -1.87 26.85
CA ASP A 464 -13.16 -0.68 27.22
C ASP A 464 -12.10 -0.34 26.17
N HIS A 465 -11.80 -1.28 25.27
CA HIS A 465 -10.82 -1.13 24.18
C HIS A 465 -11.51 -0.85 22.84
N LYS A 466 -12.09 0.36 22.70
CA LYS A 466 -12.87 0.82 21.53
C LYS A 466 -12.24 2.06 20.88
N PRO A 467 -11.32 1.90 19.91
CA PRO A 467 -10.63 3.04 19.31
C PRO A 467 -11.56 3.92 18.47
N GLU A 468 -11.59 5.21 18.72
CA GLU A 468 -12.32 6.22 17.95
C GLU A 468 -11.43 6.87 16.88
N MET A 469 -11.99 7.22 15.72
CA MET A 469 -11.31 8.07 14.74
C MET A 469 -11.07 9.49 15.29
N ASN A 470 -10.01 10.13 14.81
CA ASN A 470 -9.57 11.47 15.18
C ASN A 470 -9.16 11.64 16.65
N LYS A 471 -8.92 10.53 17.39
CA LYS A 471 -8.40 10.50 18.76
C LYS A 471 -6.95 10.03 18.87
N GLY A 472 -6.25 9.82 17.75
CA GLY A 472 -4.84 9.49 17.71
C GLY A 472 -4.51 8.00 17.69
N PRO A 473 -3.21 7.64 17.54
CA PRO A 473 -2.79 6.27 17.27
C PRO A 473 -3.12 5.29 18.39
N VAL A 474 -3.37 4.05 17.97
CA VAL A 474 -3.88 2.96 18.80
C VAL A 474 -2.78 1.95 19.03
N ILE A 475 -2.37 1.74 20.29
CA ILE A 475 -1.43 0.67 20.64
C ILE A 475 -2.22 -0.66 20.67
N LYS A 476 -1.75 -1.65 19.90
CA LYS A 476 -2.41 -2.94 19.70
C LYS A 476 -1.78 -3.98 20.64
N ILE A 477 -2.60 -4.62 21.48
CA ILE A 477 -2.14 -5.53 22.55
C ILE A 477 -2.84 -6.89 22.42
N ASN A 478 -2.07 -7.99 22.45
CA ASN A 478 -2.63 -9.34 22.46
C ASN A 478 -1.71 -10.31 23.22
N ALA A 479 -2.22 -10.95 24.28
CA ALA A 479 -1.45 -11.85 25.13
C ALA A 479 -0.95 -13.13 24.42
N ASN A 480 -1.52 -13.49 23.27
CA ASN A 480 -1.08 -14.63 22.44
C ASN A 480 -0.05 -14.22 21.36
N ALA A 481 0.54 -13.03 21.47
CA ALA A 481 1.57 -12.50 20.57
C ALA A 481 1.15 -12.39 19.08
N PHE A 482 -0.14 -12.16 18.79
CA PHE A 482 -0.59 -11.62 17.50
C PHE A 482 -0.10 -10.17 17.27
N TYR A 483 0.22 -9.49 18.36
CA TYR A 483 0.93 -8.21 18.44
C TYR A 483 2.10 -8.40 19.42
N ALA A 484 3.28 -7.85 19.13
CA ALA A 484 4.48 -8.02 19.95
C ALA A 484 4.49 -7.17 21.24
N THR A 485 3.54 -6.24 21.35
CA THR A 485 3.45 -5.23 22.41
C THR A 485 3.53 -5.79 23.83
N ASN A 486 4.44 -5.22 24.61
CA ASN A 486 4.57 -5.40 26.06
C ASN A 486 4.70 -4.04 26.77
N SER A 487 4.74 -4.05 28.11
CA SER A 487 4.75 -2.82 28.92
C SER A 487 5.92 -1.86 28.63
N PRO A 488 7.18 -2.30 28.47
CA PRO A 488 8.25 -1.42 27.97
C PRO A 488 7.93 -0.74 26.63
N GLY A 489 7.29 -1.47 25.70
CA GLY A 489 6.87 -0.93 24.41
C GLY A 489 5.73 0.09 24.50
N ILE A 490 4.82 -0.07 25.47
CA ILE A 490 3.78 0.92 25.78
C ILE A 490 4.41 2.19 26.36
N VAL A 491 5.31 2.06 27.34
CA VAL A 491 5.93 3.20 28.04
C VAL A 491 6.77 4.08 27.10
N ILE A 492 7.56 3.49 26.19
CA ILE A 492 8.36 4.29 25.27
C ILE A 492 7.52 5.10 24.27
N LEU A 493 6.38 4.55 23.83
CA LEU A 493 5.41 5.29 23.01
C LEU A 493 4.69 6.38 23.82
N GLN A 494 4.30 6.12 25.06
CA GLN A 494 3.68 7.12 25.93
C GLN A 494 4.61 8.31 26.18
N GLU A 495 5.89 8.06 26.45
CA GLU A 495 6.87 9.14 26.63
C GLU A 495 7.18 9.88 25.32
N SER A 496 7.30 9.17 24.19
CA SER A 496 7.43 9.81 22.87
C SER A 496 6.21 10.69 22.55
N ALA A 497 5.00 10.22 22.87
CA ALA A 497 3.78 10.98 22.70
C ALA A 497 3.69 12.19 23.66
N ARG A 498 4.17 12.07 24.90
CA ARG A 498 4.22 13.17 25.90
C ARG A 498 5.23 14.26 25.55
N LEU A 499 6.28 13.93 24.80
CA LEU A 499 7.32 14.87 24.32
C LEU A 499 6.98 15.52 22.97
N ALA A 500 6.08 14.92 22.19
CA ALA A 500 5.80 15.33 20.81
C ALA A 500 5.37 16.81 20.70
N GLY A 501 6.18 17.63 20.02
CA GLY A 501 5.92 19.06 19.82
C GLY A 501 6.47 19.99 20.92
N LYS A 502 7.30 19.51 21.85
CA LYS A 502 7.98 20.35 22.85
C LYS A 502 9.31 20.95 22.35
N ASN A 503 9.76 20.58 21.16
CA ASN A 503 11.08 20.93 20.61
C ASN A 503 11.10 22.27 19.86
N HIS A 504 10.58 23.33 20.48
CA HIS A 504 10.76 24.72 20.03
C HIS A 504 11.33 25.60 21.17
N HIS A 505 12.62 25.38 21.46
CA HIS A 505 13.54 26.22 22.25
C HIS A 505 12.95 27.11 23.37
N ASP A 506 12.84 26.53 24.57
CA ASP A 506 12.90 27.28 25.85
C ASP A 506 14.25 27.02 26.56
N ASP A 507 15.35 27.29 25.85
CA ASP A 507 16.74 27.30 26.37
C ASP A 507 17.23 28.74 26.66
N GLN A 508 16.29 29.64 26.97
CA GLN A 508 16.54 31.00 27.45
C GLN A 508 15.75 31.25 28.74
N ALA A 509 16.44 31.64 29.81
CA ALA A 509 15.84 31.70 31.13
C ALA A 509 15.00 32.98 31.35
N GLY A 510 13.77 32.78 31.83
CA GLY A 510 13.09 33.72 32.74
C GLY A 510 12.66 35.08 32.16
N SER A 511 11.48 35.13 31.54
CA SER A 511 10.71 36.37 31.44
C SER A 511 9.21 36.12 31.63
N THR A 512 8.65 36.66 32.72
CA THR A 512 7.20 36.61 32.98
C THR A 512 6.50 37.79 32.32
N SER A 513 5.94 37.60 31.13
CA SER A 513 5.03 38.55 30.48
C SER A 513 3.74 37.87 30.04
N ALA A 514 2.67 38.04 30.84
CA ALA A 514 1.34 37.59 30.46
C ALA A 514 0.82 38.49 29.31
N THR A 515 0.57 37.88 28.15
CA THR A 515 -0.03 38.56 26.99
C THR A 515 -1.21 37.74 26.47
N SER A 516 -2.21 38.40 25.87
CA SER A 516 -3.56 37.86 25.67
C SER A 516 -3.64 36.61 24.77
N PRO A 517 -4.59 35.68 25.02
CA PRO A 517 -4.67 34.41 24.29
C PRO A 517 -5.16 34.59 22.85
N SER A 518 -4.35 34.17 21.89
CA SER A 518 -4.82 33.74 20.56
C SER A 518 -5.54 32.40 20.68
N SER A 519 -6.64 32.21 19.95
CA SER A 519 -7.65 31.19 20.23
C SER A 519 -7.34 29.74 19.81
N GLU A 520 -6.08 29.39 19.53
CA GLU A 520 -5.63 28.02 19.32
C GLU A 520 -4.35 27.78 20.15
N THR A 521 -4.49 27.10 21.28
CA THR A 521 -3.35 26.59 22.06
C THR A 521 -2.65 25.48 21.25
N PRO A 522 -1.30 25.47 21.18
CA PRO A 522 -0.58 24.35 20.58
C PRO A 522 -0.96 23.02 21.25
N LEU A 523 -1.23 21.99 20.45
CA LEU A 523 -1.52 20.64 20.95
C LEU A 523 -0.27 20.04 21.62
N GLU A 524 -0.19 20.14 22.94
CA GLU A 524 0.88 19.55 23.75
C GLU A 524 0.81 18.01 23.67
N GLY A 525 1.84 17.39 23.10
CA GLY A 525 1.90 15.95 22.91
C GLY A 525 0.99 15.38 21.80
N VAL A 526 0.80 14.07 21.84
CA VAL A 526 -0.09 13.28 20.96
C VAL A 526 -0.98 12.38 21.83
N PRO A 527 -2.30 12.33 21.60
CA PRO A 527 -3.17 11.37 22.28
C PRO A 527 -2.94 9.94 21.76
N LEU A 528 -3.06 8.95 22.65
CA LEU A 528 -2.93 7.53 22.35
C LEU A 528 -4.15 6.76 22.84
N GLN A 529 -4.48 5.67 22.13
CA GLN A 529 -5.57 4.76 22.45
C GLN A 529 -5.03 3.33 22.67
N LEU A 530 -5.83 2.44 23.25
CA LEU A 530 -5.49 1.03 23.45
C LEU A 530 -6.50 0.12 22.70
N PHE A 531 -6.01 -0.95 22.09
CA PHE A 531 -6.83 -1.98 21.45
C PHE A 531 -6.47 -3.40 21.92
N VAL A 532 -7.49 -4.14 22.31
CA VAL A 532 -7.45 -5.57 22.65
C VAL A 532 -8.69 -6.22 22.02
N VAL A 533 -8.53 -7.36 21.35
CA VAL A 533 -9.66 -8.14 20.82
C VAL A 533 -10.43 -8.81 21.95
N ARG A 534 -11.74 -9.06 21.77
CA ARG A 534 -12.50 -9.88 22.71
C ARG A 534 -11.88 -11.28 22.84
N ASN A 535 -11.93 -11.87 24.04
CA ASN A 535 -11.43 -13.22 24.30
C ASN A 535 -12.13 -14.33 23.48
N ASP A 536 -13.30 -14.06 22.91
CA ASP A 536 -14.07 -14.96 22.02
C ASP A 536 -13.86 -14.65 20.52
N SER A 537 -12.85 -13.84 20.18
CA SER A 537 -12.52 -13.43 18.80
C SER A 537 -11.04 -13.62 18.49
N SER A 538 -10.73 -14.06 17.26
CA SER A 538 -9.37 -14.09 16.71
C SER A 538 -8.91 -12.70 16.28
N SER A 539 -7.61 -12.44 16.37
CA SER A 539 -6.94 -11.28 15.76
C SER A 539 -6.26 -11.69 14.45
N GLY A 540 -6.01 -10.72 13.56
CA GLY A 540 -4.91 -10.82 12.61
C GLY A 540 -3.55 -10.76 13.34
N SER A 541 -2.51 -11.29 12.71
CA SER A 541 -1.11 -11.02 13.07
C SER A 541 -0.59 -9.86 12.22
N THR A 542 0.53 -9.28 12.63
CA THR A 542 1.27 -8.26 11.87
C THR A 542 2.71 -8.71 11.58
N ILE A 543 3.50 -7.86 10.93
CA ILE A 543 4.98 -7.96 10.88
C ILE A 543 5.65 -7.89 12.27
N GLY A 544 5.00 -7.35 13.30
CA GLY A 544 5.59 -7.04 14.61
C GLY A 544 6.14 -8.28 15.33
N PRO A 545 5.31 -9.30 15.64
CA PRO A 545 5.77 -10.55 16.23
C PRO A 545 6.83 -11.26 15.38
N MET A 546 6.71 -11.17 14.06
CA MET A 546 7.59 -11.81 13.10
C MET A 546 9.00 -11.21 13.10
N LEU A 547 9.12 -9.89 13.10
CA LEU A 547 10.38 -9.15 13.18
C LEU A 547 10.99 -9.20 14.59
N SER A 548 10.15 -9.16 15.63
CA SER A 548 10.61 -9.33 17.01
C SER A 548 11.24 -10.71 17.21
N ALA A 549 10.63 -11.78 16.69
CA ALA A 549 11.16 -13.14 16.78
C ALA A 549 12.40 -13.38 15.90
N SER A 550 12.51 -12.75 14.72
CA SER A 550 13.63 -12.96 13.79
C SER A 550 14.88 -12.11 14.12
N LEU A 551 14.71 -10.98 14.81
CA LEU A 551 15.80 -10.09 15.23
C LEU A 551 16.10 -10.14 16.73
N GLY A 552 15.19 -10.67 17.56
CA GLY A 552 15.28 -10.56 19.03
C GLY A 552 15.03 -9.13 19.56
N VAL A 553 14.47 -8.23 18.75
CA VAL A 553 14.31 -6.81 19.07
C VAL A 553 12.97 -6.55 19.78
N ARG A 554 13.03 -5.75 20.85
CA ARG A 554 11.86 -5.22 21.56
C ARG A 554 10.94 -4.48 20.59
N THR A 555 9.69 -4.94 20.47
CA THR A 555 8.74 -4.45 19.46
C THR A 555 7.41 -4.05 20.10
N VAL A 556 6.74 -3.06 19.49
CA VAL A 556 5.37 -2.65 19.82
C VAL A 556 4.57 -2.50 18.54
N ASP A 557 3.30 -2.90 18.56
CA ASP A 557 2.37 -2.71 17.45
C ASP A 557 1.46 -1.51 17.71
N LEU A 558 1.34 -0.62 16.72
CA LEU A 558 0.38 0.49 16.76
C LEU A 558 -0.17 0.81 15.37
N GLY A 559 -1.38 1.40 15.32
CA GLY A 559 -2.02 1.81 14.08
C GLY A 559 -2.93 3.01 14.21
N ASN A 560 -3.20 3.69 13.10
CA ASN A 560 -4.31 4.63 13.05
C ASN A 560 -5.66 3.88 13.00
N PRO A 561 -6.72 4.42 13.61
CA PRO A 561 -8.04 3.77 13.66
C PRO A 561 -8.79 3.89 12.31
N GLN A 562 -9.24 2.76 11.76
CA GLN A 562 -10.05 2.70 10.53
C GLN A 562 -11.25 1.74 10.60
N LEU A 563 -12.16 1.88 9.63
CA LEU A 563 -13.29 0.99 9.35
C LEU A 563 -13.17 0.38 7.95
N SER A 564 -13.89 -0.72 7.74
CA SER A 564 -13.95 -1.47 6.47
C SER A 564 -12.60 -1.93 5.94
N MET A 565 -11.71 -2.35 6.86
CA MET A 565 -10.39 -2.92 6.57
C MET A 565 -10.46 -4.02 5.51
N HIS A 566 -9.45 -4.08 4.63
CA HIS A 566 -9.40 -4.95 3.44
C HIS A 566 -10.49 -4.69 2.37
N SER A 567 -11.26 -3.59 2.45
CA SER A 567 -12.16 -3.14 1.38
C SER A 567 -11.39 -2.53 0.21
N ILE A 568 -11.96 -2.54 -1.00
CA ILE A 568 -11.44 -1.69 -2.08
C ILE A 568 -11.52 -0.20 -1.75
N ARG A 569 -12.40 0.18 -0.79
CA ARG A 569 -12.51 1.54 -0.26
C ARG A 569 -12.84 1.52 1.23
N GLU A 570 -11.94 2.09 2.01
CA GLU A 570 -11.83 2.06 3.45
C GLU A 570 -12.04 3.47 4.03
N MET A 571 -12.16 3.59 5.35
CA MET A 571 -12.51 4.84 6.04
C MET A 571 -11.66 5.05 7.30
N GLY A 572 -10.99 6.19 7.42
CA GLY A 572 -10.18 6.55 8.61
C GLY A 572 -10.33 8.03 9.01
N GLY A 573 -9.76 8.45 10.13
CA GLY A 573 -9.81 9.84 10.59
C GLY A 573 -8.79 10.76 9.88
N SER A 574 -9.18 11.99 9.57
CA SER A 574 -8.29 12.99 8.96
C SER A 574 -7.14 13.42 9.88
N ASN A 575 -7.40 13.52 11.19
CA ASN A 575 -6.44 14.02 12.18
C ASN A 575 -5.41 12.96 12.59
N ASP A 576 -5.76 11.68 12.48
CA ASP A 576 -4.89 10.58 12.90
C ASP A 576 -3.61 10.49 12.05
N VAL A 577 -3.65 10.94 10.79
CA VAL A 577 -2.45 11.14 9.95
C VAL A 577 -1.47 12.14 10.61
N GLY A 578 -1.98 13.29 11.07
CA GLY A 578 -1.17 14.31 11.72
C GLY A 578 -0.62 13.86 13.08
N TYR A 579 -1.42 13.14 13.86
CA TYR A 579 -0.99 12.55 15.12
C TYR A 579 0.08 11.46 14.94
N ALA A 580 -0.07 10.55 13.97
CA ALA A 580 0.91 9.50 13.70
C ALA A 580 2.26 10.04 13.21
N ILE A 581 2.24 11.04 12.31
CA ILE A 581 3.47 11.72 11.87
C ILE A 581 4.19 12.34 13.07
N ARG A 582 3.48 13.11 13.92
CA ARG A 582 4.05 13.73 15.13
C ARG A 582 4.58 12.71 16.14
N LEU A 583 3.91 11.55 16.28
CA LEU A 583 4.37 10.47 17.16
C LEU A 583 5.69 9.86 16.65
N PHE A 584 5.80 9.62 15.34
CA PHE A 584 6.98 9.02 14.72
C PHE A 584 8.17 9.97 14.64
N GLU A 585 7.91 11.24 14.35
CA GLU A 585 8.86 12.35 14.46
C GLU A 585 9.46 12.42 15.88
N SER A 586 8.59 12.50 16.90
CA SER A 586 8.99 12.54 18.31
C SER A 586 9.72 11.27 18.78
N TYR A 587 9.27 10.09 18.33
CA TYR A 587 9.95 8.82 18.60
C TYR A 587 11.39 8.85 18.08
N PHE A 588 11.60 9.26 16.82
CA PHE A 588 12.96 9.36 16.26
C PHE A 588 13.81 10.44 16.96
N GLU A 589 13.25 11.57 17.37
CA GLU A 589 13.99 12.62 18.07
C GLU A 589 14.40 12.24 19.50
N HIS A 590 13.56 11.52 20.23
CA HIS A 590 13.77 11.24 21.66
C HIS A 590 14.19 9.81 21.98
N TYR A 591 14.19 8.87 21.03
CA TYR A 591 14.48 7.45 21.27
C TYR A 591 15.77 7.22 22.08
N THR A 592 16.87 7.84 21.65
CA THR A 592 18.20 7.69 22.26
C THR A 592 18.24 8.14 23.72
N GLU A 593 17.43 9.14 24.10
CA GLU A 593 17.30 9.61 25.48
C GLU A 593 16.36 8.73 26.32
N LEU A 594 15.22 8.30 25.74
CA LEU A 594 14.23 7.47 26.41
C LEU A 594 14.73 6.04 26.65
N ALA A 595 15.43 5.44 25.69
CA ALA A 595 15.96 4.09 25.79
C ALA A 595 16.96 3.92 26.95
N GLY A 596 17.71 4.98 27.29
CA GLY A 596 18.62 5.01 28.45
C GLY A 596 17.92 5.20 29.80
N LYS A 597 16.64 5.59 29.81
CA LYS A 597 15.81 5.77 31.02
C LYS A 597 14.90 4.58 31.30
N ILE A 598 14.46 3.85 30.26
CA ILE A 598 13.55 2.71 30.35
C ILE A 598 14.38 1.44 30.57
N LEU A 599 14.75 1.20 31.83
CA LEU A 599 15.49 0.01 32.26
C LEU A 599 14.61 -1.24 32.19
N VAL A 600 15.06 -2.22 31.41
CA VAL A 600 14.53 -3.59 31.35
C VAL A 600 15.73 -4.51 31.53
N GLY A 601 15.66 -5.42 32.49
CA GLY A 601 16.75 -6.34 32.87
C GLY A 601 16.81 -7.62 32.05
#